data_AF-A0A532DI07-F1
#
_entry.id   AF-A0A532DI07-F1
#
_cell.length_a   1.000
_cell.length_b   1.000
_cell.length_c   1.000
_cell.angle_alpha   90.00
_cell.angle_beta   90.00
_cell.angle_gamma   90.00
#
_symmetry.space_group_name_H-M   'P 1'
#
loop_
_entity.id
_entity.type
_entity.pdbx_description
1 polymer ?
#
loop_
_entity_poly.entity_id
_entity_poly.type
_entity_poly.pdbx_seq_one_letter_code
_entity_poly.pdbx_strand_id
1 'polypeptide(L)'
;MADDAPLWIPTQEQIDAAPMTAFMNAAASMADKAFSSYTDLHHWSIEDRETFWSLVWDFCGIVGDKGERVLVDGDKMPGATFFPDAKLNFAENLLKKTGLGDAIVFRGEDKVERRLSWNELHALTSRLQQLFLSLKVKKG
;
A
#
# COMPACT_ATOMS: atom_id res chain seq x y z
N MET A 1 -17.18 37.62 8.68
CA MET A 1 -16.06 36.95 7.99
C MET A 1 -15.81 35.68 8.77
N ALA A 2 -15.87 34.51 8.12
CA ALA A 2 -15.54 33.27 8.80
C ALA A 2 -14.05 33.34 9.21
N ASP A 3 -13.75 32.91 10.42
CA ASP A 3 -12.38 32.83 10.91
C ASP A 3 -11.68 31.71 10.12
N ASP A 4 -10.68 32.06 9.30
CA ASP A 4 -9.93 31.12 8.45
C ASP A 4 -8.92 30.27 9.26
N ALA A 5 -9.00 30.33 10.59
CA ALA A 5 -8.16 29.57 11.49
C ALA A 5 -8.55 28.07 11.46
N PRO A 6 -7.57 27.17 11.27
CA PRO A 6 -7.85 25.73 11.27
C PRO A 6 -8.36 25.29 12.65
N LEU A 7 -9.39 24.44 12.66
CA LEU A 7 -9.97 23.89 13.89
C LEU A 7 -9.00 23.04 14.71
N TRP A 8 -7.96 22.52 14.06
CA TRP A 8 -6.95 21.66 14.66
C TRP A 8 -5.66 21.68 13.85
N ILE A 9 -4.52 21.59 14.53
CA ILE A 9 -3.19 21.48 13.93
C ILE A 9 -2.45 20.37 14.69
N PRO A 10 -1.77 19.43 14.00
CA PRO A 10 -0.97 18.41 14.66
C PRO A 10 0.23 19.03 15.40
N THR A 11 0.66 18.38 16.47
CA THR A 11 1.92 18.73 17.12
C THR A 11 3.12 18.28 16.26
N GLN A 12 4.28 18.89 16.46
CA GLN A 12 5.50 18.49 15.74
C GLN A 12 5.84 17.01 15.97
N GLU A 13 5.65 16.50 17.19
CA GLU A 13 5.86 15.09 17.52
C GLU A 13 4.95 14.16 16.70
N GLN A 14 3.69 14.55 16.48
CA GLN A 14 2.76 13.78 15.64
C GLN A 14 3.19 13.80 14.17
N ILE A 15 3.72 14.92 13.69
CA ILE A 15 4.25 15.04 12.32
C ILE A 15 5.48 14.14 12.19
N ASP A 16 6.44 14.22 13.10
CA ASP A 16 7.70 13.47 13.04
C ASP A 16 7.48 11.96 13.13
N ALA A 17 6.50 11.53 13.94
CA ALA A 17 6.14 10.11 14.10
C ALA A 17 5.27 9.55 12.96
N ALA A 18 4.77 10.40 12.06
CA ALA A 18 3.90 9.95 10.98
C ALA A 18 4.66 9.10 9.95
N PRO A 19 4.09 7.98 9.47
CA PRO A 19 4.69 7.20 8.37
C PRO A 19 4.92 8.02 7.10
N MET A 20 4.09 9.05 6.88
CA MET A 20 4.23 9.98 5.76
C MET A 20 5.54 10.78 5.84
N THR A 21 5.98 11.19 7.02
CA THR A 21 7.26 11.89 7.20
C THR A 21 8.43 10.97 6.91
N ALA A 22 8.36 9.71 7.36
CA ALA A 22 9.35 8.70 6.99
C ALA A 22 9.41 8.46 5.47
N PHE A 23 8.25 8.40 4.80
CA PHE A 23 8.18 8.27 3.35
C PHE A 23 8.74 9.51 2.63
N MET A 24 8.41 10.71 3.08
CA MET A 24 8.91 11.96 2.51
C MET A 24 10.44 12.06 2.60
N ASN A 25 11.03 11.59 3.71
CA ASN A 25 12.49 11.51 3.85
C ASN A 25 13.12 10.49 2.89
N ALA A 26 12.48 9.32 2.71
CA ALA A 26 12.94 8.33 1.73
C ALA A 26 12.83 8.88 0.29
N ALA A 27 11.76 9.61 -0.02
CA ALA A 27 11.55 10.27 -1.29
C ALA A 27 12.60 11.35 -1.55
N ALA A 28 12.90 12.17 -0.55
CA ALA A 28 13.93 13.20 -0.64
C ALA A 28 15.30 12.60 -1.00
N SER A 29 15.66 11.49 -0.33
CA SER A 29 16.90 10.77 -0.63
C SER A 29 16.90 10.11 -2.01
N MET A 30 15.76 9.57 -2.47
CA MET A 30 15.66 8.91 -3.77
C MET A 30 15.71 9.91 -4.94
N ALA A 31 15.03 11.05 -4.78
CA ALA A 31 14.92 12.07 -5.82
C ALA A 31 16.09 13.07 -5.84
N ASP A 32 17.01 12.99 -4.87
CA ASP A 32 18.05 14.01 -4.61
C ASP A 32 17.44 15.43 -4.50
N LYS A 33 16.31 15.52 -3.78
CA LYS A 33 15.52 16.75 -3.61
C LYS A 33 15.17 16.94 -2.15
N ALA A 34 15.08 18.19 -1.69
CA ALA A 34 14.50 18.51 -0.39
C ALA A 34 13.00 18.78 -0.54
N PHE A 35 12.18 18.10 0.26
CA PHE A 35 10.75 18.42 0.40
C PHE A 35 10.54 19.19 1.69
N SER A 36 10.03 20.42 1.59
CA SER A 36 9.77 21.29 2.75
C SER A 36 8.35 21.11 3.28
N SER A 37 7.47 20.53 2.48
CA SER A 37 6.07 20.29 2.81
C SER A 37 5.50 19.07 2.09
N TYR A 38 4.35 18.58 2.57
CA TYR A 38 3.55 17.59 1.84
C TYR A 38 3.15 18.09 0.44
N THR A 39 2.97 19.40 0.25
CA THR A 39 2.62 19.98 -1.05
C THR A 39 3.75 19.77 -2.06
N ASP A 40 5.00 19.91 -1.63
CA ASP A 40 6.17 19.67 -2.49
C ASP A 40 6.27 18.20 -2.88
N LEU A 41 6.06 17.28 -1.92
CA LEU A 41 6.03 15.84 -2.16
C LEU A 41 4.93 15.47 -3.17
N HIS A 42 3.73 16.04 -3.00
CA HIS A 42 2.60 15.81 -3.90
C HIS A 42 2.86 16.37 -5.30
N HIS A 43 3.48 17.55 -5.41
CA HIS A 43 3.85 18.10 -6.71
C HIS A 43 4.81 17.16 -7.43
N TRP A 44 5.86 16.72 -6.73
CA TRP A 44 6.84 15.79 -7.28
C TRP A 44 6.23 14.44 -7.67
N SER A 45 5.28 13.89 -6.90
CA SER A 45 4.65 12.60 -7.23
C SER A 45 3.85 12.63 -8.53
N ILE A 46 3.45 13.81 -8.98
CA ILE A 46 2.77 14.04 -10.26
C ILE A 46 3.78 14.28 -11.38
N GLU A 47 4.82 15.08 -11.12
CA GLU A 47 5.86 15.40 -12.11
C GLU A 47 6.71 14.17 -12.49
N ASP A 48 7.05 13.34 -11.51
CA ASP A 48 7.90 12.16 -11.69
C ASP A 48 7.22 10.91 -11.11
N ARG A 49 6.18 10.48 -11.83
CA ARG A 49 5.35 9.33 -11.44
C ARG A 49 6.13 8.03 -11.40
N GLU A 50 7.09 7.83 -12.30
CA GLU A 50 7.87 6.60 -12.36
C GLU A 50 8.73 6.42 -11.11
N THR A 51 9.51 7.44 -10.74
CA THR A 51 10.32 7.39 -9.53
C THR A 51 9.45 7.28 -8.29
N PHE A 52 8.35 8.04 -8.22
CA PHE A 52 7.40 7.99 -7.11
C PHE A 52 6.82 6.59 -6.90
N TRP A 53 6.25 5.97 -7.95
CA TRP A 53 5.62 4.66 -7.81
C TRP A 53 6.65 3.54 -7.55
N SER A 54 7.84 3.64 -8.15
CA SER A 54 8.95 2.72 -7.84
C SER A 54 9.31 2.77 -6.36
N LEU A 55 9.39 3.98 -5.79
CA LEU A 55 9.67 4.17 -4.38
C LEU A 55 8.53 3.64 -3.49
N VAL A 56 7.26 3.85 -3.87
CA VAL A 56 6.12 3.29 -3.12
C VAL A 56 6.22 1.77 -3.03
N TRP A 57 6.57 1.10 -4.12
CA TRP A 57 6.76 -0.36 -4.13
C TRP A 57 7.81 -0.79 -3.10
N ASP A 58 8.98 -0.15 -3.11
CA ASP A 58 10.10 -0.52 -2.27
C ASP A 58 9.84 -0.16 -0.79
N PHE A 59 9.30 1.04 -0.53
CA PHE A 59 9.00 1.52 0.81
C PHE A 59 7.91 0.70 1.50
N CYS A 60 6.86 0.31 0.78
CA CYS A 60 5.81 -0.56 1.33
C CYS A 60 6.27 -2.02 1.50
N GLY A 61 7.42 -2.39 0.95
CA GLY A 61 7.94 -3.75 0.93
C GLY A 61 6.98 -4.69 0.23
N ILE A 62 6.58 -4.34 -1.01
CA ILE A 62 5.73 -5.18 -1.84
C ILE A 62 6.50 -6.44 -2.24
N VAL A 63 5.90 -7.59 -2.01
CA VAL A 63 6.43 -8.91 -2.36
C VAL A 63 6.05 -9.23 -3.80
N GLY A 64 7.05 -9.46 -4.63
CA GLY A 64 6.88 -9.80 -6.03
C GLY A 64 8.09 -9.38 -6.86
N ASP A 65 7.97 -9.59 -8.15
CA ASP A 65 8.89 -9.04 -9.14
C ASP A 65 8.33 -7.70 -9.63
N LYS A 66 9.06 -6.60 -9.41
CA LYS A 66 8.69 -5.25 -9.84
C LYS A 66 8.82 -5.08 -11.36
N GLY A 67 9.68 -5.88 -12.00
CA GLY A 67 10.07 -5.68 -13.39
C GLY A 67 10.89 -4.40 -13.62
N GLU A 68 11.20 -4.13 -14.88
CA GLU A 68 12.06 -2.99 -15.27
C GLU A 68 11.26 -1.70 -15.48
N ARG A 69 10.10 -1.78 -16.14
CA ARG A 69 9.30 -0.60 -16.51
C ARG A 69 8.27 -0.30 -15.43
N VAL A 70 8.17 0.97 -15.03
CA VAL A 70 7.23 1.42 -14.00
C VAL A 70 5.97 2.04 -14.60
N LEU A 71 6.09 2.84 -15.66
CA LEU A 71 4.96 3.46 -16.34
C LEU A 71 5.18 3.45 -17.85
N VAL A 72 4.15 3.03 -18.59
CA VAL A 72 4.10 3.12 -20.05
C VAL A 72 2.85 3.90 -20.44
N ASP A 73 2.97 4.77 -21.44
CA ASP A 73 1.87 5.61 -21.93
C ASP A 73 1.22 6.47 -20.82
N GLY A 74 2.03 7.04 -19.92
CA GLY A 74 1.57 7.74 -18.71
C GLY A 74 0.59 8.90 -18.94
N ASP A 75 0.63 9.52 -20.11
CA ASP A 75 -0.24 10.64 -20.50
C ASP A 75 -1.58 10.20 -21.10
N LYS A 76 -1.78 8.90 -21.39
CA LYS A 76 -3.01 8.40 -22.01
C LYS A 76 -4.10 8.09 -20.99
N MET A 77 -5.32 8.56 -21.29
CA MET A 77 -6.55 8.19 -20.56
C MET A 77 -7.68 7.83 -21.55
N PRO A 78 -8.08 6.54 -21.68
CA PRO A 78 -7.44 5.33 -21.13
C PRO A 78 -6.14 4.95 -21.88
N GLY A 79 -5.26 4.17 -21.26
CA GLY A 79 -4.10 3.58 -21.93
C GLY A 79 -2.81 3.50 -21.08
N ALA A 80 -2.69 4.31 -20.03
CA ALA A 80 -1.56 4.22 -19.12
C ALA A 80 -1.46 2.84 -18.45
N THR A 81 -0.27 2.25 -18.48
CA THR A 81 0.03 0.94 -17.89
C THR A 81 1.10 1.08 -16.83
N PHE A 82 0.74 0.82 -15.58
CA PHE A 82 1.67 0.78 -14.46
C PHE A 82 2.25 -0.62 -14.30
N PHE A 83 3.57 -0.69 -14.07
CA PHE A 83 4.32 -1.92 -13.83
C PHE A 83 3.98 -3.06 -14.81
N PRO A 84 4.10 -2.83 -16.14
CA PRO A 84 3.70 -3.83 -17.15
C PRO A 84 4.46 -5.16 -17.05
N ASP A 85 5.65 -5.15 -16.46
CA ASP A 85 6.50 -6.33 -16.29
C ASP A 85 6.33 -7.00 -14.91
N ALA A 86 5.60 -6.37 -13.99
CA ALA A 86 5.51 -6.86 -12.63
C ALA A 86 4.72 -8.16 -12.53
N LYS A 87 5.17 -9.03 -11.63
CA LYS A 87 4.48 -10.24 -11.22
C LYS A 87 4.37 -10.25 -9.71
N LEU A 88 3.15 -10.19 -9.21
CA LEU A 88 2.87 -10.26 -7.78
C LEU A 88 1.64 -11.10 -7.52
N ASN A 89 1.48 -11.54 -6.27
CA ASN A 89 0.25 -12.11 -5.76
C ASN A 89 -0.35 -11.18 -4.69
N PHE A 90 -1.60 -10.79 -4.88
CA PHE A 90 -2.28 -9.87 -3.95
C PHE A 90 -2.47 -10.50 -2.56
N ALA A 91 -2.88 -11.78 -2.51
CA ALA A 91 -3.08 -12.48 -1.25
C ALA A 91 -1.75 -12.70 -0.50
N GLU A 92 -0.65 -12.96 -1.20
CA GLU A 92 0.69 -13.05 -0.62
C GLU A 92 1.09 -11.75 0.09
N ASN A 93 0.85 -10.60 -0.55
CA ASN A 93 1.15 -9.30 0.03
C ASN A 93 0.30 -8.99 1.27
N LEU A 94 -1.00 -9.27 1.21
CA LEU A 94 -1.91 -9.09 2.34
C LEU A 94 -1.61 -10.03 3.50
N LEU A 95 -1.13 -11.24 3.20
CA LEU A 95 -0.83 -12.29 4.17
C LEU A 95 0.68 -12.39 4.47
N LYS A 96 1.48 -11.34 4.26
CA LYS A 96 2.92 -11.41 4.55
C LYS A 96 3.24 -11.62 6.04
N LYS A 97 2.30 -11.30 6.93
CA LYS A 97 2.44 -11.49 8.39
C LYS A 97 2.02 -12.91 8.79
N THR A 98 2.63 -13.41 9.85
CA THR A 98 2.35 -14.71 10.46
C THR A 98 2.26 -14.57 11.98
N GLY A 99 1.81 -15.63 12.66
CA GLY A 99 1.76 -15.69 14.13
C GLY A 99 0.34 -15.67 14.70
N LEU A 100 0.28 -15.60 16.04
CA LEU A 100 -0.94 -15.70 16.83
C LEU A 100 -1.66 -14.37 17.06
N GLY A 101 -1.07 -13.24 16.63
CA GLY A 101 -1.70 -11.93 16.73
C GLY A 101 -2.90 -11.79 15.79
N ASP A 102 -3.83 -10.91 16.15
CA ASP A 102 -5.07 -10.70 15.39
C ASP A 102 -4.79 -10.18 13.97
N ALA A 103 -5.31 -10.91 12.98
CA ALA A 103 -5.41 -10.48 11.58
C ALA A 103 -6.80 -9.93 11.25
N ILE A 104 -7.84 -10.53 11.81
CA ILE A 104 -9.23 -10.07 11.66
C ILE A 104 -9.88 -10.02 13.05
N VAL A 105 -10.49 -8.87 13.37
CA VAL A 105 -11.39 -8.71 14.52
C VAL A 105 -12.80 -8.48 13.96
N PHE A 106 -13.62 -9.51 14.01
CA PHE A 106 -15.00 -9.49 13.52
C PHE A 106 -15.99 -9.16 14.66
N ARG A 107 -16.95 -8.29 14.35
CA ARG A 107 -18.05 -7.87 15.24
C ARG A 107 -19.37 -8.01 14.50
N GLY A 108 -20.24 -8.89 14.99
CA GLY A 108 -21.62 -9.02 14.55
C GLY A 108 -22.56 -8.09 15.31
N GLU A 109 -23.73 -7.81 14.72
CA GLU A 109 -24.78 -6.96 15.30
C GLU A 109 -25.38 -7.54 16.59
N ASP A 110 -25.36 -8.86 16.74
CA ASP A 110 -25.93 -9.65 17.83
C ASP A 110 -24.92 -10.02 18.93
N LYS A 111 -23.84 -9.24 19.06
CA LYS A 111 -22.71 -9.45 20.00
C LYS A 111 -21.81 -10.63 19.67
N VAL A 112 -21.93 -11.28 18.51
CA VAL A 112 -20.94 -12.28 18.07
C VAL A 112 -19.60 -11.58 17.84
N GLU A 113 -18.58 -11.98 18.58
CA GLU A 113 -17.18 -11.61 18.36
C GLU A 113 -16.42 -12.81 17.83
N ARG A 114 -15.60 -12.60 16.80
CA ARG A 114 -14.62 -13.59 16.37
C ARG A 114 -13.30 -12.89 16.09
N ARG A 115 -12.21 -13.54 16.47
CA ARG A 115 -10.86 -13.11 16.12
C ARG A 115 -10.21 -14.22 15.35
N LEU A 116 -9.51 -13.85 14.28
CA LEU A 116 -8.67 -14.78 13.53
C LEU A 116 -7.24 -14.27 13.63
N SER A 117 -6.35 -15.14 14.08
CA SER A 117 -4.92 -14.90 14.01
C SER A 117 -4.41 -14.92 12.57
N TRP A 118 -3.22 -14.38 12.34
CA TRP A 118 -2.55 -14.46 11.04
C TRP A 118 -2.41 -15.91 10.54
N ASN A 119 -2.03 -16.84 11.42
CA ASN A 119 -1.91 -18.26 11.06
C ASN A 119 -3.24 -18.90 10.67
N GLU A 120 -4.33 -18.57 11.38
CA GLU A 120 -5.67 -19.09 11.06
C GLU A 120 -6.18 -18.53 9.73
N LEU A 121 -5.98 -17.23 9.48
CA LEU A 121 -6.37 -16.61 8.22
C LEU A 121 -5.59 -17.20 7.03
N HIS A 122 -4.30 -17.45 7.20
CA HIS A 122 -3.47 -18.18 6.23
C HIS A 122 -4.03 -19.57 5.93
N ALA A 123 -4.28 -20.36 6.97
CA ALA A 123 -4.80 -21.72 6.82
C ALA A 123 -6.18 -21.72 6.14
N LEU A 124 -7.06 -20.78 6.50
CA LEU A 124 -8.37 -20.60 5.87
C LEU A 124 -8.24 -20.26 4.39
N THR A 125 -7.40 -19.29 4.05
CA THR A 125 -7.15 -18.87 2.66
C THR A 125 -6.58 -20.04 1.84
N SER A 126 -5.61 -20.77 2.38
CA SER A 126 -5.02 -21.95 1.74
C SER A 126 -6.06 -23.04 1.45
N ARG A 127 -6.95 -23.35 2.41
CA ARG A 127 -8.02 -24.36 2.18
C ARG A 127 -8.99 -23.94 1.08
N LEU A 128 -9.39 -22.68 1.02
CA LEU A 128 -10.27 -22.17 -0.03
C LEU A 128 -9.58 -22.16 -1.40
N GLN A 129 -8.30 -21.78 -1.45
CA GLN A 129 -7.51 -21.83 -2.66
C GLN A 129 -7.40 -23.26 -3.21
N GLN A 130 -7.15 -24.25 -2.35
CA GLN A 130 -7.10 -25.67 -2.74
C GLN A 130 -8.45 -26.18 -3.25
N LEU A 131 -9.55 -25.74 -2.66
CA LEU A 131 -10.91 -26.02 -3.16
C LEU A 131 -11.12 -25.42 -4.55
N PHE A 132 -10.72 -24.17 -4.79
CA PHE A 132 -10.84 -23.57 -6.13
C PHE A 132 -9.99 -24.29 -7.18
N LEU A 133 -8.80 -24.78 -6.80
CA LEU A 133 -7.99 -25.63 -7.68
C LEU A 133 -8.71 -26.95 -8.00
N SER A 134 -9.35 -27.60 -7.03
CA SER A 134 -10.10 -28.85 -7.28
C SER A 134 -11.33 -28.63 -8.18
N LEU A 135 -11.93 -27.45 -8.10
CA LEU A 135 -12.99 -26.97 -8.99
C LEU A 135 -12.48 -26.46 -10.35
N LYS A 136 -11.16 -26.55 -10.61
CA LYS A 136 -10.50 -26.15 -11.87
C LYS A 136 -10.61 -24.66 -12.19
N VAL A 137 -10.73 -23.79 -11.18
CA VAL A 137 -10.61 -22.34 -11.35
C VAL A 137 -9.20 -22.00 -11.85
N LYS A 138 -9.10 -21.14 -12.86
CA LYS A 138 -7.85 -20.69 -13.48
C LYS A 138 -7.68 -19.17 -13.33
N LYS A 139 -6.46 -18.69 -13.55
CA LYS A 139 -6.20 -17.25 -13.72
C LYS A 139 -7.10 -16.72 -14.85
N GLY A 140 -7.87 -15.68 -14.55
CA GLY A 140 -8.68 -14.91 -15.51
C GLY A 140 -7.92 -13.71 -16.06
#